data_AF-A0A2K3KK34-F1
#
_entry.id   AF-A0A2K3KK34-F1
#
_cell.length_a   1.000
_cell.length_b   1.000
_cell.length_c   1.000
_cell.angle_alpha   90.00
_cell.angle_beta   90.00
_cell.angle_gamma   90.00
#
_symmetry.space_group_name_H-M   'P 1'
#
loop_
_entity.id
_entity.type
_entity.pdbx_description
1 polymer ?
#
loop_
_entity_poly.entity_id
_entity_poly.type
_entity_poly.pdbx_seq_one_letter_code
_entity_poly.pdbx_strand_id
1 'polypeptide(L)' 'LNKKLGKTSGGLPVVVIQFAKVKIFRDQASIQNVINTTKIFVNPDIPEADAFKD' A
#
# COMPACT_ATOMS: atom_id res chain seq x y z
N LEU A 1 -10.86 -6.89 15.81
CA LEU A 1 -9.46 -6.54 16.13
C LEU A 1 -8.94 -5.52 15.12
N ASN A 2 -9.11 -4.22 15.37
CA ASN A 2 -8.52 -3.16 14.54
C ASN A 2 -7.08 -2.93 15.02
N LYS A 3 -6.12 -3.67 14.44
CA LYS A 3 -4.69 -3.39 14.65
C LYS A 3 -4.36 -2.09 13.91
N LYS A 4 -4.51 -0.96 14.58
CA LYS A 4 -3.94 0.31 14.12
C LYS A 4 -2.43 0.12 14.02
N LEU A 5 -1.85 0.46 12.87
CA LEU A 5 -0.42 0.38 12.59
C LEU A 5 0.30 1.42 13.47
N GLY A 6 0.49 1.10 14.76
CA GLY A 6 1.37 1.86 15.63
C GLY A 6 2.80 1.76 15.10
N LYS A 7 3.57 2.84 15.24
CA LYS A 7 4.99 2.92 14.84
C LYS A 7 5.71 1.67 15.34
N THR A 8 5.94 0.72 14.44
CA THR A 8 6.73 -0.46 14.72
C THR A 8 8.19 -0.07 14.53
N SER A 9 9.05 -0.48 15.45
CA SER A 9 10.48 -0.14 15.51
C SER A 9 11.31 -0.71 14.34
N GLY A 10 10.67 -1.23 13.29
CA GLY A 10 11.25 -2.01 12.20
C GLY A 10 11.27 -1.33 10.83
N GLY A 11 11.35 0.01 10.78
CA GLY A 11 11.44 0.77 9.51
C GLY A 11 10.09 1.15 8.89
N LEU A 12 10.14 1.76 7.71
CA LEU A 12 8.95 2.12 6.93
C LEU A 12 8.35 0.85 6.29
N PRO A 13 7.04 0.59 6.45
CA PRO A 13 6.41 -0.59 5.85
C PRO A 13 6.28 -0.42 4.33
N VAL A 14 6.53 -1.50 3.60
CA VAL A 14 6.27 -1.56 2.15
C VAL A 14 4.85 -2.05 1.93
N VAL A 15 4.07 -1.31 1.14
CA VAL A 15 2.65 -1.61 0.89
C VAL A 15 2.44 -1.86 -0.59
N VAL A 16 1.89 -3.03 -0.92
CA VAL A 16 1.51 -3.40 -2.29
C VAL A 16 0.00 -3.28 -2.42
N ILE A 17 -0.45 -2.55 -3.44
CA ILE A 17 -1.87 -2.32 -3.71
C ILE A 17 -2.20 -2.96 -5.07
N GLN A 18 -3.15 -3.88 -5.08
CA GLN A 18 -3.70 -4.47 -6.30
C GLN A 18 -5.11 -3.95 -6.57
N PHE A 19 -5.46 -3.81 -7.85
CA PHE A 19 -6.77 -3.34 -8.30
C PHE A 19 -7.17 -1.98 -7.70
N ALA A 20 -6.20 -1.08 -7.61
CA ALA A 20 -6.44 0.32 -7.28
C ALA A 20 -6.93 1.08 -8.52
N LYS A 21 -7.84 2.02 -8.30
CA LYS A 21 -8.22 2.99 -9.33
C LYS A 21 -7.32 4.21 -9.20
N VAL A 22 -6.67 4.60 -10.29
CA VAL A 22 -5.96 5.89 -10.35
C VAL A 22 -6.96 6.96 -10.76
N LYS A 23 -7.07 8.03 -9.95
CA LYS A 23 -7.87 9.22 -10.25
C LYS A 23 -6.93 10.40 -10.42
N ILE A 24 -7.02 11.08 -11.55
CA ILE A 24 -6.32 12.35 -11.74
C ILE A 24 -7.22 13.46 -11.20
N PHE A 25 -6.68 14.27 -10.29
CA PHE A 25 -7.37 15.43 -9.75
C PHE A 25 -6.41 16.63 -9.73
N ARG A 26 -6.77 17.70 -10.46
CA ARG A 26 -5.92 18.89 -10.62
C ARG A 26 -4.49 18.53 -11.05
N ASP A 27 -4.40 17.71 -12.09
CA ASP A 27 -3.14 17.20 -12.65
C ASP A 27 -2.28 16.35 -11.71
N GLN A 28 -2.79 16.02 -10.51
CA GLN A 28 -2.13 15.10 -9.59
C GLN A 28 -2.80 13.73 -9.66
N ALA A 29 -1.98 12.69 -9.82
CA ALA A 29 -2.43 11.31 -9.72
C ALA A 29 -2.68 10.96 -8.24
N SER A 30 -3.88 10.47 -7.94
CA SER A 30 -4.29 10.03 -6.61
C SER A 30 -4.82 8.60 -6.69
N ILE A 31 -4.54 7.80 -5.68
CA ILE A 31 -5.02 6.41 -5.60
C ILE A 31 -6.38 6.40 -4.90
N GLN A 32 -7.38 5.84 -5.57
CA GLN A 32 -8.72 5.62 -5.05
C GLN A 32 -8.95 4.13 -4.79
N ASN A 33 -9.38 3.82 -3.57
CA ASN A 33 -9.86 2.48 -3.21
C ASN A 33 -11.21 2.21 -3.89
N VAL A 34 -11.34 1.06 -4.55
CA VAL A 34 -12.60 0.53 -5.04
C VAL A 34 -13.10 -0.50 -4.04
N ILE A 35 -14.22 -0.19 -3.39
CA ILE A 35 -14.86 -1.05 -2.39
C ILE A 35 -15.05 -2.46 -2.97
N ASN A 36 -14.69 -3.49 -2.20
CA ASN A 36 -14.76 -4.91 -2.56
C ASN A 36 -13.85 -5.36 -3.71
N THR A 37 -12.90 -4.56 -4.17
CA THR A 37 -12.00 -4.93 -5.28
C THR A 37 -10.54 -4.69 -4.96
N THR A 38 -10.21 -3.56 -4.33
CA THR A 38 -8.82 -3.24 -4.00
C THR A 38 -8.28 -4.17 -2.91
N LYS A 39 -7.15 -4.82 -3.18
CA LYS A 39 -6.41 -5.63 -2.20
C LYS A 39 -5.19 -4.86 -1.74
N ILE A 40 -4.97 -4.81 -0.43
CA ILE A 40 -3.84 -4.11 0.19
C ILE A 40 -3.04 -5.15 0.98
N PHE A 41 -1.76 -5.30 0.62
CA PHE A 41 -0.81 -6.18 1.29
C PHE A 41 0.25 -5.33 1.99
N VAL A 42 0.54 -5.65 3.24
CA VAL A 42 1.56 -4.96 4.03
C VAL A 42 2.72 -5.92 4.22
N ASN A 43 3.91 -5.51 3.80
CA ASN A 43 5.14 -6.31 3.78
C ASN A 43 4.93 -7.70 3.16
N PRO A 44 4.42 -7.80 1.91
CA PRO A 44 4.34 -9.09 1.25
C PRO A 44 5.74 -9.67 1.04
N ASP A 45 5.84 -11.00 1.13
CA ASP A 45 7.06 -11.76 0.86
C ASP A 45 7.22 -11.95 -0.65
N ILE A 46 7.55 -10.86 -1.34
CA ILE A 46 7.83 -10.83 -2.79
C ILE A 46 9.14 -10.10 -3.04
N PRO A 47 9.93 -10.50 -4.06
CA PRO A 47 11.23 -9.90 -4.35
C PRO A 47 11.17 -8.38 -4.53
N GLU A 48 10.09 -7.86 -5.12
CA GLU A 48 9.88 -6.44 -5.35
C GLU A 48 9.70 -5.66 -4.05
N ALA A 49 9.09 -6.26 -3.03
CA ALA A 49 8.90 -5.60 -1.74
C ALA A 49 10.19 -5.54 -0.93
N ASP A 50 11.09 -6.50 -1.11
CA ASP A 50 12.43 -6.47 -0.52
C ASP A 50 13.33 -5.44 -1.21
N ALA A 51 13.24 -5.31 -2.54
CA ALA A 51 13.97 -4.28 -3.29
C ALA A 51 13.60 -2.84 -2.91
N PHE A 52 12.43 -2.62 -2.29
CA PHE A 52 11.98 -1.30 -1.81
C PHE A 52 12.49 -0.95 -0.40
N LYS A 53 13.16 -1.87 0.29
CA LYS A 53 13.68 -1.65 1.65
C LYS A 53 15.09 -1.06 1.68
N ASP A 54 15.78 -1.03 0.54
CA ASP A 54 17.14 -0.51 0.36
C ASP A 54 17.22 1.03 0.22
#